data_AF-A0A2T5JSK3-F1
#
_entry.id   AF-A0A2T5JSK3-F1
#
_cell.length_a   1.000
_cell.length_b   1.000
_cell.length_c   1.000
_cell.angle_alpha   90.00
_cell.angle_beta   90.00
_cell.angle_gamma   90.00
#
_symmetry.space_group_name_H-M   'P 1'
#
loop_
_entity.id
_entity.type
_entity.pdbx_description
1 polymer ?
#
loop_
_entity_poly.entity_id
_entity_poly.type
_entity_poly.pdbx_seq_one_letter_code
_entity_poly.pdbx_strand_id
1 'polypeptide(L)'
;EKSDNNRVLVSGNHSGLKDRKCTDEIAKHPEMFDVQSDDLAFDQGGASPLFLQAAANLDVEYLASDSSQRGQNVEQYISQYDDGSTQDRVMLPRWPTNIFYNVINPTQLVDEYNYIFNGRYVNAGQDPCQIPGAICAPRDYPQILVAEADAALRHMLTFNKWPHYFHQTNLAKYDASGNTLQFDWLNAVFAEYERVFKLPVKNYPYYLIGDQTEERLHYKSAIVQATWDRTTNKVTLTANKAVPNLIVTGLNGGDLYGGQFIRKVNVNGTAQAIVVNRALTQ
;
A
#
# COMPACT_ATOMS: atom_id res chain seq x y z
N GLU A 1 3.32 8.96 19.16
CA GLU A 1 3.97 8.29 18.00
C GLU A 1 4.49 6.89 18.30
N LYS A 2 5.50 6.69 19.17
CA LYS A 2 6.04 5.33 19.41
C LYS A 2 4.98 4.35 19.92
N SER A 3 4.14 4.78 20.88
CA SER A 3 3.00 3.99 21.36
C SER A 3 1.99 3.68 20.24
N ASP A 4 1.73 4.65 19.37
CA ASP A 4 0.74 4.50 18.29
C ASP A 4 1.19 3.51 17.22
N ASN A 5 2.50 3.28 17.09
CA ASN A 5 3.05 2.25 16.21
C ASN A 5 2.95 0.84 16.79
N ASN A 6 2.73 0.66 18.10
CA ASN A 6 2.67 -0.68 18.70
C ASN A 6 1.50 -1.51 18.15
N ARG A 7 0.43 -0.86 17.72
CA ARG A 7 -0.74 -1.50 17.10
C ARG A 7 -0.53 -1.84 15.61
N VAL A 8 0.65 -1.58 15.06
CA VAL A 8 0.98 -1.86 13.65
C VAL A 8 2.07 -2.91 13.56
N LEU A 9 1.84 -3.95 12.78
CA LEU A 9 2.84 -5.00 12.56
C LEU A 9 3.22 -5.12 11.10
N VAL A 10 4.52 -4.99 10.83
CA VAL A 10 5.17 -5.44 9.60
C VAL A 10 5.85 -6.76 9.90
N SER A 11 5.25 -7.88 9.48
CA SER A 11 5.85 -9.19 9.67
C SER A 11 7.05 -9.41 8.74
N GLY A 12 8.04 -10.16 9.22
CA GLY A 12 9.20 -10.54 8.43
C GLY A 12 8.80 -11.36 7.20
N ASN A 13 9.26 -10.96 6.02
CA ASN A 13 8.91 -11.55 4.73
C ASN A 13 7.39 -11.62 4.45
N HIS A 14 6.61 -10.74 5.10
CA HIS A 14 5.15 -10.67 4.98
C HIS A 14 4.49 -12.02 5.34
N SER A 15 5.10 -12.73 6.29
CA SER A 15 4.65 -14.03 6.76
C SER A 15 3.33 -13.92 7.54
N GLY A 16 2.65 -15.07 7.66
CA GLY A 16 1.42 -15.22 8.45
C GLY A 16 0.13 -15.00 7.66
N LEU A 17 0.18 -14.35 6.49
CA LEU A 17 -0.98 -14.10 5.62
C LEU A 17 -1.02 -14.99 4.36
N LYS A 18 -0.11 -15.95 4.23
CA LYS A 18 -0.04 -16.95 3.16
C LYS A 18 0.61 -18.22 3.73
N ASP A 19 0.14 -19.38 3.32
CA ASP A 19 0.75 -20.66 3.69
C ASP A 19 1.63 -21.09 2.53
N ARG A 20 2.93 -21.18 2.79
CA ARG A 20 3.93 -21.58 1.80
C ARG A 20 4.13 -23.09 1.74
N LYS A 21 3.31 -23.90 2.43
CA LYS A 21 3.39 -25.37 2.46
C LYS A 21 4.77 -25.97 2.76
N CYS A 22 5.66 -25.19 3.38
CA CYS A 22 7.07 -25.52 3.58
C CYS A 22 7.88 -25.76 2.29
N THR A 23 7.46 -25.17 1.17
CA THR A 23 8.09 -25.28 -0.16
C THR A 23 8.97 -24.09 -0.54
N ASP A 24 9.27 -23.20 0.40
CA ASP A 24 10.03 -21.97 0.13
C ASP A 24 11.52 -22.17 -0.24
N GLU A 25 12.10 -23.33 0.07
CA GLU A 25 13.46 -23.69 -0.31
C GLU A 25 13.50 -24.55 -1.58
N ILE A 26 13.66 -23.93 -2.76
CA ILE A 26 13.76 -24.63 -4.06
C ILE A 26 14.73 -25.81 -4.03
N ALA A 27 15.89 -25.64 -3.38
CA ALA A 27 16.90 -26.69 -3.27
C ALA A 27 16.43 -27.95 -2.52
N LYS A 28 15.39 -27.83 -1.67
CA LYS A 28 14.78 -28.94 -0.94
C LYS A 28 13.63 -29.61 -1.70
N HIS A 29 13.16 -29.00 -2.80
CA HIS A 29 12.04 -29.48 -3.61
C HIS A 29 12.43 -29.58 -5.09
N PRO A 30 13.50 -30.32 -5.45
CA PRO A 30 14.00 -30.41 -6.83
C PRO A 30 13.01 -31.03 -7.83
N GLU A 31 11.98 -31.71 -7.33
CA GLU A 31 10.87 -32.27 -8.11
C GLU A 31 9.85 -31.22 -8.55
N MET A 32 9.83 -30.05 -7.91
CA MET A 32 8.91 -28.96 -8.24
C MET A 32 9.57 -27.99 -9.21
N PHE A 33 8.94 -27.80 -10.38
CA PHE A 33 9.36 -26.78 -11.34
C PHE A 33 9.13 -25.35 -10.80
N ASP A 34 8.03 -25.17 -10.07
CA ASP A 34 7.70 -23.93 -9.38
C ASP A 34 7.22 -24.28 -7.97
N VAL A 35 8.08 -24.05 -6.98
CA VAL A 35 7.75 -24.32 -5.59
C VAL A 35 6.64 -23.44 -5.02
N GLN A 36 6.32 -22.32 -5.67
CA GLN A 36 5.24 -21.44 -5.20
C GLN A 36 3.86 -21.92 -5.69
N SER A 37 3.82 -22.92 -6.57
CA SER A 37 2.57 -23.41 -7.17
C SER A 37 1.64 -24.11 -6.19
N ASP A 38 2.15 -24.56 -5.04
CA ASP A 38 1.36 -25.19 -3.97
C ASP A 38 1.03 -24.23 -2.81
N ASP A 39 1.51 -22.97 -2.87
CA ASP A 39 1.16 -21.93 -1.91
C ASP A 39 -0.37 -21.79 -1.80
N LEU A 40 -0.88 -21.72 -0.57
CA LEU A 40 -2.28 -21.37 -0.32
C LEU A 40 -2.39 -19.88 -0.04
N ALA A 41 -3.13 -19.18 -0.90
CA ALA A 41 -3.31 -17.73 -0.81
C ALA A 41 -4.17 -17.30 0.40
N PHE A 42 -4.09 -16.01 0.75
CA PHE A 42 -4.87 -15.43 1.84
C PHE A 42 -6.38 -15.61 1.67
N ASP A 43 -6.90 -15.47 0.45
CA ASP A 43 -8.33 -15.63 0.16
C ASP A 43 -8.77 -17.10 0.03
N GLN A 44 -7.85 -18.05 0.24
CA GLN A 44 -8.08 -19.50 0.14
C GLN A 44 -7.84 -20.25 1.45
N GLY A 45 -7.68 -19.55 2.58
CA GLY A 45 -7.42 -20.17 3.88
C GLY A 45 -5.94 -20.28 4.25
N GLY A 46 -5.04 -19.59 3.54
CA GLY A 46 -3.60 -19.64 3.77
C GLY A 46 -3.07 -18.81 4.95
N ALA A 47 -3.89 -17.97 5.60
CA ALA A 47 -3.40 -17.25 6.78
C ALA A 47 -3.24 -18.19 7.98
N SER A 48 -2.21 -17.96 8.80
CA SER A 48 -1.97 -18.75 10.00
C SER A 48 -2.84 -18.25 11.17
N PRO A 49 -3.77 -19.06 11.71
CA PRO A 49 -4.60 -18.64 12.84
C PRO A 49 -3.78 -18.33 14.10
N LEU A 50 -2.70 -19.08 14.34
CA LEU A 50 -1.80 -18.85 15.48
C LEU A 50 -1.05 -17.52 15.37
N PHE A 51 -0.58 -17.17 14.17
CA PHE A 51 0.00 -15.85 13.93
C PHE A 51 -1.04 -14.77 14.21
N LEU A 52 -2.27 -14.96 13.74
CA LEU A 52 -3.29 -13.96 13.90
C LEU A 52 -3.68 -13.76 15.37
N GLN A 53 -3.88 -14.85 16.11
CA GLN A 53 -4.11 -14.84 17.55
C GLN A 53 -2.96 -14.19 18.32
N ALA A 54 -1.70 -14.46 17.95
CA ALA A 54 -0.55 -13.81 18.57
C ALA A 54 -0.56 -12.29 18.35
N ALA A 55 -0.93 -11.83 17.15
CA ALA A 55 -1.09 -10.41 16.88
C ALA A 55 -2.22 -9.79 17.72
N ALA A 56 -3.37 -10.46 17.83
CA ALA A 56 -4.48 -10.01 18.67
C ALA A 56 -4.08 -9.91 20.16
N ASN A 57 -3.38 -10.91 20.69
CA ASN A 57 -2.88 -10.92 22.08
C ASN A 57 -1.87 -9.80 22.39
N LEU A 58 -1.29 -9.18 21.36
CA LEU A 58 -0.33 -8.07 21.47
C LEU A 58 -0.98 -6.71 21.16
N ASP A 59 -2.31 -6.65 21.06
CA ASP A 59 -3.08 -5.46 20.69
C ASP A 59 -2.64 -4.87 19.32
N VAL A 60 -2.22 -5.75 18.39
CA VAL A 60 -1.99 -5.34 17.00
C VAL A 60 -3.35 -5.18 16.33
N GLU A 61 -3.65 -3.97 15.89
CA GLU A 61 -4.86 -3.62 15.16
C GLU A 61 -4.64 -3.72 13.64
N TYR A 62 -3.44 -3.37 13.17
CA TYR A 62 -3.14 -3.14 11.76
C TYR A 62 -2.01 -4.05 11.28
N LEU A 63 -2.29 -4.85 10.25
CA LEU A 63 -1.33 -5.79 9.66
C LEU A 63 -0.91 -5.34 8.26
N ALA A 64 0.39 -5.15 8.07
CA ALA A 64 0.95 -4.85 6.76
C ALA A 64 0.85 -6.06 5.83
N SER A 65 0.36 -5.88 4.61
CA SER A 65 0.28 -6.94 3.59
C SER A 65 1.09 -6.59 2.34
N ASP A 66 1.17 -7.57 1.43
CA ASP A 66 1.87 -7.48 0.15
C ASP A 66 0.87 -7.39 -1.00
N SER A 67 0.82 -6.26 -1.70
CA SER A 67 -0.12 -6.10 -2.81
C SER A 67 0.18 -6.98 -4.02
N SER A 68 1.33 -7.65 -4.12
CA SER A 68 1.56 -8.64 -5.18
C SER A 68 0.97 -10.00 -4.86
N GLN A 69 0.58 -10.25 -3.60
CA GLN A 69 -0.02 -11.53 -3.21
C GLN A 69 -1.52 -11.50 -3.40
N ARG A 70 -2.07 -12.63 -3.84
CA ARG A 70 -3.51 -12.81 -4.03
C ARG A 70 -4.26 -12.61 -2.70
N GLY A 71 -5.32 -11.80 -2.74
CA GLY A 71 -6.15 -11.49 -1.57
C GLY A 71 -5.54 -10.49 -0.59
N GLN A 72 -4.33 -9.99 -0.87
CA GLN A 72 -3.61 -9.04 -0.01
C GLN A 72 -3.52 -7.62 -0.58
N ASN A 73 -4.07 -7.41 -1.78
CA ASN A 73 -4.12 -6.13 -2.50
C ASN A 73 -5.46 -5.41 -2.30
N VAL A 74 -6.03 -5.48 -1.09
CA VAL A 74 -7.31 -4.85 -0.76
C VAL A 74 -7.34 -4.41 0.71
N GLU A 75 -7.80 -3.19 0.96
CA GLU A 75 -8.12 -2.72 2.31
C GLU A 75 -9.33 -3.50 2.81
N GLN A 76 -9.18 -4.24 3.92
CA GLN A 76 -10.26 -5.04 4.49
C GLN A 76 -10.03 -5.30 5.99
N TYR A 77 -11.12 -5.58 6.71
CA TYR A 77 -11.03 -6.29 7.97
C TYR A 77 -10.70 -7.77 7.70
N ILE A 78 -9.84 -8.36 8.51
CA ILE A 78 -9.48 -9.78 8.45
C ILE A 78 -10.51 -10.56 9.27
N SER A 79 -11.72 -10.69 8.74
CA SER A 79 -12.87 -11.29 9.44
C SER A 79 -13.08 -12.77 9.13
N GLN A 80 -12.36 -13.30 8.13
CA GLN A 80 -12.50 -14.69 7.68
C GLN A 80 -11.63 -15.68 8.46
N TYR A 81 -10.79 -15.18 9.38
CA TYR A 81 -9.94 -15.98 10.23
C TYR A 81 -10.23 -15.64 11.69
N ASP A 82 -10.57 -16.66 12.49
CA ASP A 82 -10.70 -16.49 13.93
C ASP A 82 -9.31 -16.26 14.56
N ASP A 83 -9.15 -15.11 15.21
CA ASP A 83 -7.96 -14.74 15.97
C ASP A 83 -8.22 -14.69 17.48
N GLY A 84 -9.42 -15.09 17.93
CA GLY A 84 -9.83 -15.06 19.32
C GLY A 84 -10.16 -13.67 19.87
N SER A 85 -10.16 -12.62 19.03
CA SER A 85 -10.53 -11.25 19.41
C SER A 85 -12.01 -10.97 19.16
N THR A 86 -12.54 -9.97 19.87
CA THR A 86 -13.87 -9.40 19.56
C THR A 86 -13.80 -8.35 18.44
N GLN A 87 -12.61 -8.01 17.97
CA GLN A 87 -12.35 -7.01 16.93
C GLN A 87 -11.44 -7.59 15.86
N ASP A 88 -11.85 -7.47 14.61
CA ASP A 88 -11.05 -7.88 13.46
C ASP A 88 -9.91 -6.90 13.23
N ARG A 89 -8.72 -7.42 12.93
CA ARG A 89 -7.59 -6.59 12.48
C ARG A 89 -7.80 -6.06 11.07
N VAL A 90 -7.19 -4.91 10.76
CA VAL A 90 -7.24 -4.32 9.42
C VAL A 90 -6.00 -4.69 8.63
N MET A 91 -6.22 -5.18 7.41
CA MET A 91 -5.17 -5.39 6.43
C MET A 91 -4.78 -4.07 5.76
N LEU A 92 -3.48 -3.77 5.77
CA LEU A 92 -2.88 -2.59 5.17
C LEU A 92 -1.96 -2.97 3.99
N PRO A 93 -2.47 -2.96 2.75
CA PRO A 93 -1.65 -3.28 1.59
C PRO A 93 -0.51 -2.29 1.38
N ARG A 94 0.58 -2.81 0.81
CA ARG A 94 1.76 -2.04 0.44
C ARG A 94 2.27 -2.47 -0.92
N TRP A 95 2.77 -1.51 -1.68
CA TRP A 95 3.31 -1.75 -3.01
C TRP A 95 4.75 -2.26 -2.94
N PRO A 96 5.08 -3.41 -3.55
CA PRO A 96 6.47 -3.79 -3.75
C PRO A 96 7.16 -2.77 -4.66
N THR A 97 8.47 -2.66 -4.48
CA THR A 97 9.37 -2.04 -5.45
C THR A 97 10.27 -3.12 -6.02
N ASN A 98 10.80 -2.91 -7.22
CA ASN A 98 11.85 -3.79 -7.74
C ASN A 98 13.24 -3.36 -7.27
N ILE A 99 13.33 -2.51 -6.24
CA ILE A 99 14.56 -2.24 -5.49
C ILE A 99 14.68 -3.33 -4.41
N PHE A 100 15.22 -4.49 -4.81
CA PHE A 100 15.12 -5.72 -4.03
C PHE A 100 15.75 -5.65 -2.64
N TYR A 101 15.25 -6.48 -1.73
CA TYR A 101 15.56 -6.43 -0.29
C TYR A 101 17.03 -6.73 0.08
N ASN A 102 17.78 -7.32 -0.85
CA ASN A 102 19.11 -7.90 -0.67
C ASN A 102 20.19 -7.17 -1.48
N VAL A 103 19.86 -6.07 -2.16
CA VAL A 103 20.81 -5.32 -3.00
C VAL A 103 21.22 -3.99 -2.35
N ILE A 104 22.51 -3.66 -2.48
CA ILE A 104 23.13 -2.47 -1.87
C ILE A 104 23.71 -1.47 -2.88
N ASN A 105 23.77 -1.81 -4.17
CA ASN A 105 24.32 -0.94 -5.21
C ASN A 105 23.69 -1.19 -6.59
N PRO A 106 23.89 -0.27 -7.56
CA PRO A 106 23.28 -0.37 -8.89
C PRO A 106 23.62 -1.66 -9.66
N THR A 107 24.86 -2.15 -9.56
CA THR A 107 25.29 -3.36 -10.27
C THR A 107 24.51 -4.59 -9.82
N GLN A 108 24.36 -4.77 -8.50
CA GLN A 108 23.58 -5.88 -7.94
C GLN A 108 22.10 -5.80 -8.32
N LEU A 109 21.53 -4.59 -8.28
CA LEU A 109 20.15 -4.38 -8.68
C LEU A 109 19.92 -4.70 -10.17
N VAL A 110 20.82 -4.26 -11.05
CA VAL A 110 20.75 -4.57 -12.49
C VAL A 110 20.83 -6.07 -12.75
N ASP A 111 21.73 -6.76 -12.03
CA ASP A 111 21.90 -8.21 -12.17
C ASP A 111 20.61 -8.96 -11.78
N GLU A 112 20.11 -8.73 -10.56
CA GLU A 112 18.92 -9.41 -10.05
C GLU A 112 17.65 -9.05 -10.83
N TYR A 113 17.47 -7.76 -11.18
CA TYR A 113 16.33 -7.30 -11.97
C TYR A 113 16.27 -7.99 -13.33
N ASN A 114 17.39 -8.03 -14.04
CA ASN A 114 17.45 -8.65 -15.35
C ASN A 114 17.35 -10.17 -15.26
N TYR A 115 17.88 -10.81 -14.22
CA TYR A 115 17.64 -12.23 -13.98
C TYR A 115 16.14 -12.53 -13.78
N ILE A 116 15.47 -11.79 -12.89
CA ILE A 116 14.05 -12.02 -12.56
C ILE A 116 13.14 -11.78 -13.77
N PHE A 117 13.33 -10.67 -14.50
CA PHE A 117 12.39 -10.27 -15.54
C PHE A 117 12.76 -10.74 -16.95
N ASN A 118 13.98 -11.23 -17.18
CA ASN A 118 14.44 -11.68 -18.50
C ASN A 118 15.23 -12.99 -18.44
N GLY A 119 16.35 -13.01 -17.72
CA GLY A 119 17.33 -14.09 -17.72
C GLY A 119 16.77 -15.46 -17.34
N ARG A 120 15.91 -15.54 -16.32
CA ARG A 120 15.30 -16.82 -15.89
C ARG A 120 14.46 -17.47 -16.99
N TYR A 121 13.79 -16.66 -17.81
CA TYR A 121 12.95 -17.13 -18.91
C TYR A 121 13.80 -17.58 -20.10
N VAL A 122 14.81 -16.79 -20.46
CA VAL A 122 15.78 -17.14 -21.50
C VAL A 122 16.50 -18.44 -21.14
N ASN A 123 16.94 -18.59 -19.89
CA ASN A 123 17.60 -19.80 -19.40
C ASN A 123 16.68 -21.04 -19.43
N ALA A 124 15.36 -20.83 -19.27
CA ALA A 124 14.35 -21.86 -19.42
C ALA A 124 13.94 -22.13 -20.88
N GLY A 125 14.57 -21.48 -21.87
CA GLY A 125 14.25 -21.62 -23.29
C GLY A 125 12.93 -20.96 -23.71
N GLN A 126 12.43 -20.00 -22.93
CA GLN A 126 11.19 -19.29 -23.17
C GLN A 126 11.46 -17.89 -23.77
N ASP A 127 10.51 -17.38 -24.56
CA ASP A 127 10.55 -16.00 -25.05
C ASP A 127 9.98 -15.03 -23.99
N PRO A 128 10.81 -14.21 -23.33
CA PRO A 128 10.33 -13.28 -22.31
C PRO A 128 9.37 -12.21 -22.88
N CYS A 129 9.37 -11.93 -24.19
CA CYS A 129 8.41 -11.00 -24.78
C CYS A 129 6.95 -11.51 -24.75
N GLN A 130 6.74 -12.82 -24.59
CA GLN A 130 5.41 -13.43 -24.56
C GLN A 130 4.91 -13.67 -23.12
N ILE A 131 5.70 -13.33 -22.10
CA ILE A 131 5.38 -13.63 -20.70
C ILE A 131 4.88 -12.37 -19.99
N PRO A 132 3.64 -12.37 -19.48
CA PRO A 132 3.13 -11.25 -18.70
C PRO A 132 4.05 -10.92 -17.51
N GLY A 133 4.45 -9.64 -17.40
CA GLY A 133 5.33 -9.15 -16.34
C GLY A 133 6.82 -9.33 -16.60
N ALA A 134 7.24 -10.03 -17.66
CA ALA A 134 8.64 -10.09 -18.09
C ALA A 134 9.03 -8.88 -18.95
N ILE A 135 10.33 -8.73 -19.21
CA ILE A 135 10.89 -7.72 -20.12
C ILE A 135 11.56 -8.39 -21.31
N CYS A 136 11.32 -7.87 -22.52
CA CYS A 136 11.89 -8.38 -23.76
C CYS A 136 13.42 -8.35 -23.83
N ALA A 137 14.04 -7.35 -23.19
CA ALA A 137 15.48 -7.16 -23.18
C ALA A 137 15.94 -6.66 -21.81
N PRO A 138 17.19 -6.97 -21.41
CA PRO A 138 17.78 -6.42 -20.19
C PRO A 138 17.76 -4.89 -20.16
N ARG A 139 17.64 -4.34 -18.96
CA ARG A 139 17.67 -2.91 -18.68
C ARG A 139 18.94 -2.52 -17.93
N ASP A 140 19.49 -1.36 -18.27
CA ASP A 140 20.49 -0.70 -17.44
C ASP A 140 19.84 -0.01 -16.21
N TYR A 141 20.67 0.51 -15.32
CA TYR A 141 20.18 1.10 -14.07
C TYR A 141 19.24 2.32 -14.29
N PRO A 142 19.56 3.30 -15.16
CA PRO A 142 18.62 4.36 -15.51
C PRO A 142 17.27 3.86 -16.07
N GLN A 143 17.29 2.84 -16.93
CA GLN A 143 16.05 2.26 -17.49
C GLN A 143 15.21 1.57 -16.40
N ILE A 144 15.84 0.94 -15.42
CA ILE A 144 15.13 0.38 -14.25
C ILE A 144 14.45 1.50 -13.46
N LEU A 145 15.17 2.60 -13.16
CA LEU A 145 14.60 3.73 -12.42
C LEU A 145 13.42 4.38 -13.16
N VAL A 146 13.48 4.52 -14.48
CA VAL A 146 12.36 5.03 -15.30
C VAL A 146 11.14 4.11 -15.20
N ALA A 147 11.34 2.79 -15.29
CA ALA A 147 10.25 1.83 -15.19
C ALA A 147 9.62 1.82 -13.79
N GLU A 148 10.44 1.88 -12.74
CA GLU A 148 10.00 1.98 -11.36
C GLU A 148 9.22 3.28 -11.10
N ALA A 149 9.69 4.41 -11.65
CA ALA A 149 9.03 5.70 -11.54
C ALA A 149 7.65 5.71 -12.21
N ASP A 150 7.51 5.14 -13.41
CA ASP A 150 6.21 5.01 -14.09
C ASP A 150 5.22 4.16 -13.25
N ALA A 151 5.66 3.01 -12.74
CA ALA A 151 4.82 2.14 -11.92
C ALA A 151 4.40 2.83 -10.61
N ALA A 152 5.35 3.46 -9.90
CA ALA A 152 5.07 4.17 -8.66
C ALA A 152 4.13 5.36 -8.89
N LEU A 153 4.32 6.13 -9.97
CA LEU A 153 3.43 7.23 -10.32
C LEU A 153 2.00 6.71 -10.56
N ARG A 154 1.81 5.62 -11.30
CA ARG A 154 0.48 5.00 -11.47
C ARG A 154 -0.14 4.62 -10.13
N HIS A 155 0.64 4.07 -9.20
CA HIS A 155 0.16 3.76 -7.85
C HIS A 155 -0.27 5.03 -7.10
N MET A 156 0.53 6.09 -7.14
CA MET A 156 0.19 7.37 -6.50
C MET A 156 -1.11 7.97 -7.08
N LEU A 157 -1.33 7.81 -8.39
CA LEU A 157 -2.54 8.27 -9.08
C LEU A 157 -3.80 7.45 -8.76
N THR A 158 -3.68 6.31 -8.07
CA THR A 158 -4.86 5.60 -7.53
C THR A 158 -5.47 6.30 -6.30
N PHE A 159 -4.75 7.26 -5.71
CA PHE A 159 -5.10 7.92 -4.44
C PHE A 159 -5.27 6.95 -3.26
N ASN A 160 -4.75 5.72 -3.39
CA ASN A 160 -4.59 4.81 -2.26
C ASN A 160 -3.51 5.32 -1.32
N LYS A 161 -3.65 5.03 -0.03
CA LYS A 161 -2.70 5.44 1.02
C LYS A 161 -1.58 4.42 1.22
N TRP A 162 -1.47 3.46 0.31
CA TRP A 162 -0.58 2.31 0.45
C TRP A 162 0.86 2.78 0.20
N PRO A 163 1.77 2.55 1.15
CA PRO A 163 3.16 2.91 0.96
C PRO A 163 3.83 1.92 0.01
N HIS A 164 4.90 2.36 -0.64
CA HIS A 164 5.91 1.47 -1.19
C HIS A 164 6.85 1.01 -0.08
N TYR A 165 7.35 -0.22 -0.16
CA TYR A 165 8.28 -0.75 0.85
C TYR A 165 9.68 -1.01 0.31
N PHE A 166 10.65 -0.88 1.21
CA PHE A 166 12.09 -1.00 1.01
C PHE A 166 12.72 -1.73 2.20
N HIS A 167 14.01 -2.03 2.09
CA HIS A 167 14.78 -2.70 3.13
C HIS A 167 16.04 -1.92 3.48
N GLN A 168 16.61 -2.24 4.65
CA GLN A 168 17.80 -1.57 5.17
C GLN A 168 18.98 -1.53 4.18
N THR A 169 19.13 -2.56 3.34
CA THR A 169 20.17 -2.67 2.31
C THR A 169 20.06 -1.56 1.26
N ASN A 170 18.84 -1.12 0.95
CA ASN A 170 18.60 -0.09 -0.06
C ASN A 170 19.03 1.31 0.38
N LEU A 171 19.35 1.47 1.67
CA LEU A 171 19.95 2.67 2.27
C LEU A 171 21.47 2.57 2.39
N ALA A 172 22.09 1.46 1.98
CA ALA A 172 23.54 1.36 1.93
C ALA A 172 24.10 2.40 0.95
N LYS A 173 25.13 3.12 1.40
CA LYS A 173 25.88 4.03 0.52
C LYS A 173 26.71 3.21 -0.46
N TYR A 174 26.49 3.42 -1.76
CA TYR A 174 27.24 2.69 -2.79
C TYR A 174 28.40 3.50 -3.39
N ASP A 175 28.54 4.78 -3.05
CA ASP A 175 29.65 5.63 -3.48
C ASP A 175 30.08 6.66 -2.41
N ALA A 176 31.14 7.41 -2.72
CA ALA A 176 31.70 8.44 -1.84
C ALA A 176 30.79 9.67 -1.67
N SER A 177 29.88 9.91 -2.61
CA SER A 177 28.88 10.99 -2.55
C SER A 177 27.75 10.67 -1.57
N GLY A 178 27.60 9.39 -1.21
CA GLY A 178 26.60 8.91 -0.27
C GLY A 178 25.26 8.58 -0.92
N ASN A 179 25.26 8.31 -2.23
CA ASN A 179 24.06 7.88 -2.95
C ASN A 179 23.58 6.51 -2.44
N THR A 180 22.25 6.32 -2.45
CA THR A 180 21.61 5.06 -2.08
C THR A 180 20.52 4.72 -3.10
N LEU A 181 20.26 3.42 -3.27
CA LEU A 181 19.24 2.96 -4.21
C LEU A 181 17.84 3.53 -3.91
N GLN A 182 17.49 3.64 -2.62
CA GLN A 182 16.20 4.19 -2.22
C GLN A 182 16.07 5.68 -2.57
N PHE A 183 17.12 6.48 -2.38
CA PHE A 183 17.06 7.91 -2.72
C PHE A 183 17.09 8.15 -4.23
N ASP A 184 17.79 7.32 -5.00
CA ASP A 184 17.74 7.37 -6.47
C ASP A 184 16.33 7.06 -6.98
N TRP A 185 15.67 6.04 -6.41
CA TRP A 185 14.28 5.72 -6.70
C TRP A 185 13.34 6.88 -6.34
N LEU A 186 13.48 7.47 -5.15
CA LEU A 186 12.65 8.61 -4.72
C LEU A 186 12.80 9.79 -5.69
N ASN A 187 14.03 10.12 -6.08
CA ASN A 187 14.31 11.20 -7.02
C ASN A 187 13.64 10.95 -8.39
N ALA A 188 13.72 9.73 -8.91
CA ALA A 188 13.09 9.36 -10.18
C ALA A 188 11.55 9.46 -10.11
N VAL A 189 10.95 8.97 -9.02
CA VAL A 189 9.50 9.03 -8.80
C VAL A 189 9.01 10.48 -8.69
N PHE A 190 9.68 11.31 -7.89
CA PHE A 190 9.29 12.71 -7.73
C PHE A 190 9.50 13.52 -9.01
N ALA A 191 10.55 13.24 -9.78
CA ALA A 191 10.74 13.87 -11.08
C ALA A 191 9.56 13.60 -12.02
N GLU A 192 9.05 12.37 -12.09
CA GLU A 192 7.86 12.05 -12.91
C GLU A 192 6.57 12.62 -12.30
N TYR A 193 6.40 12.54 -10.98
CA TYR A 193 5.24 13.11 -10.29
C TYR A 193 5.08 14.61 -10.55
N GLU A 194 6.16 15.39 -10.42
CA GLU A 194 6.16 16.84 -10.59
C GLU A 194 5.89 17.29 -12.04
N ARG A 195 6.06 16.39 -13.02
CA ARG A 195 5.67 16.66 -14.42
C ARG A 195 4.16 16.66 -14.62
N VAL A 196 3.42 15.89 -13.82
CA VAL A 196 1.97 15.69 -14.00
C VAL A 196 1.12 16.28 -12.88
N PHE A 197 1.68 16.48 -11.69
CA PHE A 197 0.98 16.98 -10.52
C PHE A 197 1.75 18.11 -9.82
N LYS A 198 1.01 19.06 -9.24
CA LYS A 198 1.56 20.16 -8.43
C LYS A 198 1.17 20.09 -6.95
N LEU A 199 0.51 19.00 -6.55
CA LEU A 199 0.06 18.83 -5.17
C LEU A 199 1.24 18.34 -4.30
N PRO A 200 1.36 18.80 -3.05
CA PRO A 200 2.42 18.32 -2.18
C PRO A 200 2.15 16.86 -1.79
N VAL A 201 3.16 16.01 -1.88
CA VAL A 201 3.06 14.62 -1.40
C VAL A 201 3.19 14.60 0.12
N LYS A 202 2.23 13.97 0.79
CA LYS A 202 2.24 13.80 2.25
C LYS A 202 2.74 12.41 2.62
N ASN A 203 3.80 12.35 3.42
CA ASN A 203 4.27 11.12 4.03
C ASN A 203 3.66 11.00 5.44
N TYR A 204 2.82 10.00 5.65
CA TYR A 204 2.16 9.77 6.94
C TYR A 204 2.86 8.66 7.72
N PRO A 205 2.99 8.78 9.06
CA PRO A 205 3.24 7.65 9.93
C PRO A 205 2.29 6.49 9.63
N TYR A 206 2.81 5.27 9.64
CA TYR A 206 2.06 4.11 9.13
C TYR A 206 0.80 3.80 9.98
N TYR A 207 0.81 4.08 11.29
CA TYR A 207 -0.38 3.96 12.12
C TYR A 207 -1.52 4.90 11.69
N LEU A 208 -1.21 6.11 11.20
CA LEU A 208 -2.24 7.02 10.68
C LEU A 208 -2.83 6.52 9.36
N ILE A 209 -2.03 5.81 8.56
CA ILE A 209 -2.55 5.10 7.38
C ILE A 209 -3.55 4.04 7.83
N GLY A 210 -3.23 3.32 8.91
CA GLY A 210 -4.15 2.40 9.58
C GLY A 210 -5.46 3.03 10.02
N ASP A 211 -5.40 4.09 10.83
CA ASP A 211 -6.59 4.84 11.28
C ASP A 211 -7.47 5.26 10.09
N GLN A 212 -6.86 5.86 9.07
CA GLN A 212 -7.59 6.35 7.91
C GLN A 212 -8.16 5.23 7.05
N THR A 213 -7.52 4.06 7.04
CA THR A 213 -8.02 2.88 6.34
C THR A 213 -9.24 2.30 7.06
N GLU A 214 -9.15 2.16 8.37
CA GLU A 214 -10.26 1.73 9.21
C GLU A 214 -11.46 2.70 9.11
N GLU A 215 -11.21 4.01 9.21
CA GLU A 215 -12.22 5.05 9.02
C GLU A 215 -12.91 4.93 7.65
N ARG A 216 -12.14 4.63 6.60
CA ARG A 216 -12.65 4.43 5.25
C ARG A 216 -13.50 3.16 5.14
N LEU A 217 -13.10 2.06 5.76
CA LEU A 217 -13.87 0.81 5.79
C LEU A 217 -15.19 0.99 6.55
N HIS A 218 -15.15 1.67 7.70
CA HIS A 218 -16.32 1.99 8.48
C HIS A 218 -17.31 2.87 7.71
N TYR A 219 -16.82 3.91 7.02
CA TYR A 219 -17.64 4.73 6.12
C TYR A 219 -18.22 3.92 4.94
N LYS A 220 -17.41 3.07 4.27
CA LYS A 220 -17.87 2.26 3.13
C LYS A 220 -19.03 1.33 3.47
N SER A 221 -19.15 0.94 4.74
CA SER A 221 -20.26 0.12 5.24
C SER A 221 -21.47 0.94 5.74
N ALA A 222 -21.45 2.26 5.58
CA ALA A 222 -22.57 3.16 5.87
C ALA A 222 -23.25 3.65 4.58
N ILE A 223 -24.54 3.99 4.69
CA ILE A 223 -25.28 4.73 3.67
C ILE A 223 -25.25 6.20 4.07
N VAL A 224 -24.45 7.01 3.37
CA VAL A 224 -24.35 8.46 3.58
C VAL A 224 -25.13 9.18 2.48
N GLN A 225 -25.99 10.11 2.87
CA GLN A 225 -26.75 10.97 1.96
C GLN A 225 -26.29 12.42 2.12
N ALA A 226 -26.18 13.13 1.00
CA ALA A 226 -25.77 14.52 0.95
C ALA A 226 -26.70 15.30 0.01
N THR A 227 -27.26 16.41 0.50
CA THR A 227 -28.07 17.33 -0.32
C THR A 227 -27.46 18.72 -0.26
N TRP A 228 -27.07 19.28 -1.41
CA TRP A 228 -26.58 20.66 -1.49
C TRP A 228 -27.72 21.62 -1.83
N ASP A 229 -28.11 22.45 -0.86
CA ASP A 229 -28.92 23.63 -1.13
C ASP A 229 -28.03 24.76 -1.63
N ARG A 230 -28.16 25.08 -2.93
CA ARG A 230 -27.38 26.12 -3.60
C ARG A 230 -27.85 27.53 -3.27
N THR A 231 -29.08 27.70 -2.81
CA THR A 231 -29.64 29.00 -2.40
C THR A 231 -29.04 29.45 -1.07
N THR A 232 -28.96 28.53 -0.10
CA THR A 232 -28.33 28.80 1.20
C THR A 232 -26.84 28.45 1.25
N ASN A 233 -26.31 27.86 0.18
CA ASN A 233 -24.95 27.37 0.04
C ASN A 233 -24.52 26.41 1.17
N LYS A 234 -25.41 25.47 1.53
CA LYS A 234 -25.20 24.49 2.59
C LYS A 234 -25.40 23.07 2.08
N VAL A 235 -24.52 22.17 2.48
CA VAL A 235 -24.70 20.72 2.30
C VAL A 235 -25.26 20.14 3.59
N THR A 236 -26.38 19.42 3.46
CA THR A 236 -26.95 18.61 4.54
C THR A 236 -26.46 17.19 4.41
N LEU A 237 -25.78 16.68 5.43
CA LEU A 237 -25.27 15.31 5.53
C LEU A 237 -26.08 14.49 6.53
N THR A 238 -26.38 13.25 6.20
CA THR A 238 -26.95 12.25 7.12
C THR A 238 -26.41 10.86 6.79
N ALA A 239 -26.45 9.94 7.75
CA ALA A 239 -26.02 8.57 7.57
C ALA A 239 -26.92 7.60 8.33
N ASN A 240 -27.07 6.37 7.82
CA ASN A 240 -27.86 5.33 8.50
C ASN A 240 -27.24 4.82 9.81
N LYS A 241 -25.96 5.11 10.05
CA LYS A 241 -25.22 4.81 11.29
C LYS A 241 -24.17 5.89 11.55
N ALA A 242 -23.57 5.89 12.74
CA ALA A 242 -22.53 6.86 13.10
C ALA A 242 -21.27 6.66 12.24
N VAL A 243 -20.77 7.75 11.66
CA VAL A 243 -19.52 7.87 10.89
C VAL A 243 -18.77 9.10 11.45
N PRO A 244 -17.91 8.92 12.47
CA PRO A 244 -17.34 10.05 13.22
C PRO A 244 -16.34 10.89 12.39
N ASN A 245 -15.59 10.24 11.50
CA ASN A 245 -14.47 10.88 10.82
C ASN A 245 -14.66 10.93 9.30
N LEU A 246 -15.88 11.23 8.82
CA LEU A 246 -16.12 11.35 7.38
C LEU A 246 -15.29 12.52 6.82
N ILE A 247 -14.33 12.22 5.96
CA ILE A 247 -13.53 13.23 5.26
C ILE A 247 -14.38 13.82 4.13
N VAL A 248 -14.61 15.13 4.16
CA VAL A 248 -15.36 15.87 3.14
C VAL A 248 -14.51 17.02 2.63
N THR A 249 -14.48 17.18 1.30
CA THR A 249 -13.79 18.27 0.60
C THR A 249 -14.76 19.38 0.22
N GLY A 250 -14.35 20.64 0.36
CA GLY A 250 -15.12 21.81 -0.06
C GLY A 250 -16.14 22.32 0.95
N LEU A 251 -16.09 21.85 2.20
CA LEU A 251 -16.86 22.43 3.31
C LEU A 251 -16.06 23.54 4.01
N ASN A 252 -16.75 24.41 4.73
CA ASN A 252 -16.11 25.46 5.50
C ASN A 252 -15.30 24.92 6.69
N GLY A 253 -14.03 25.34 6.77
CA GLY A 253 -13.07 24.94 7.80
C GLY A 253 -12.33 23.64 7.48
N GLY A 254 -11.36 23.29 8.32
CA GLY A 254 -10.43 22.18 8.07
C GLY A 254 -9.13 22.65 7.41
N ASP A 255 -8.34 21.69 6.95
CA ASP A 255 -7.02 21.95 6.38
C ASP A 255 -7.15 22.27 4.89
N LEU A 256 -6.31 23.20 4.40
CA LEU A 256 -6.22 23.48 2.97
C LEU A 256 -5.26 22.49 2.30
N TYR A 257 -5.73 21.82 1.25
CA TYR A 257 -4.89 20.97 0.42
C TYR A 257 -5.37 21.03 -1.04
N GLY A 258 -4.45 21.36 -1.95
CA GLY A 258 -4.78 21.47 -3.38
C GLY A 258 -5.85 22.51 -3.71
N GLY A 259 -5.89 23.62 -2.97
CA GLY A 259 -6.87 24.69 -3.19
C GLY A 259 -8.30 24.33 -2.77
N GLN A 260 -8.49 23.29 -1.95
CA GLN A 260 -9.77 22.93 -1.34
C GLN A 260 -9.60 22.72 0.16
N PHE A 261 -10.59 23.11 0.95
CA PHE A 261 -10.67 22.70 2.34
C PHE A 261 -11.03 21.23 2.45
N ILE A 262 -10.36 20.50 3.34
CA ILE A 262 -10.62 19.10 3.65
C ILE A 262 -10.84 19.00 5.15
N ARG A 263 -11.95 18.40 5.56
CA ARG A 263 -12.34 18.32 6.97
C ARG A 263 -12.98 16.98 7.32
N LYS A 264 -12.71 16.51 8.55
CA LYS A 264 -13.45 15.42 9.19
C LYS A 264 -14.78 15.93 9.79
N VAL A 265 -15.87 15.24 9.49
CA VAL A 265 -17.23 15.55 9.97
C VAL A 265 -17.84 14.32 10.62
N ASN A 266 -18.45 14.52 11.80
CA ASN A 266 -19.25 13.52 12.49
C ASN A 266 -20.64 13.43 11.85
N VAL A 267 -20.91 12.40 11.06
CA VAL A 267 -22.22 12.18 10.44
C VAL A 267 -22.94 11.01 11.10
N ASN A 268 -24.24 11.14 11.33
CA ASN A 268 -25.08 10.06 11.89
C ASN A 268 -26.52 10.24 11.38
N GLY A 269 -27.50 9.58 12.02
CA GLY A 269 -28.91 9.68 11.63
C GLY A 269 -29.55 11.06 11.78
N THR A 270 -28.88 12.00 12.46
CA THR A 270 -29.30 13.39 12.58
C THR A 270 -28.68 14.20 11.45
N ALA A 271 -29.53 14.83 10.63
CA ALA A 271 -29.10 15.69 9.54
C ALA A 271 -28.27 16.88 10.05
N GLN A 272 -27.12 17.12 9.44
CA GLN A 272 -26.24 18.25 9.74
C GLN A 272 -26.03 19.12 8.51
N ALA A 273 -26.38 20.42 8.61
CA ALA A 273 -26.17 21.38 7.54
C ALA A 273 -24.86 22.16 7.74
N ILE A 274 -23.95 22.09 6.76
CA ILE A 274 -22.62 22.71 6.81
C ILE A 274 -22.45 23.62 5.59
N VAL A 275 -21.90 24.81 5.80
CA VAL A 275 -21.62 25.77 4.72
C VAL A 275 -20.56 25.21 3.77
N VAL A 276 -20.80 25.34 2.46
CA VAL A 276 -19.82 25.01 1.42
C VAL A 276 -18.83 26.15 1.27
N ASN A 277 -17.54 25.82 1.31
CA ASN A 277 -16.45 26.74 1.00
C ASN A 277 -15.39 26.00 0.18
N ARG A 278 -15.33 26.32 -1.11
CA ARG A 278 -14.40 25.70 -2.05
C ARG A 278 -13.04 26.39 -2.12
N ALA A 279 -12.74 27.29 -1.18
CA ALA A 279 -11.48 28.04 -1.12
C ALA A 279 -11.08 28.74 -2.44
N LEU A 280 -12.05 29.17 -3.26
CA LEU A 280 -11.80 29.79 -4.57
C LEU A 280 -11.13 31.17 -4.49
N THR A 281 -11.06 31.75 -3.30
CA THR A 281 -10.52 33.09 -3.04
C THR A 281 -9.23 33.06 -2.21
N GLN A 282 -8.65 31.87 -1.98
CA GLN A 282 -7.37 31.71 -1.30
C GLN A 282 -6.21 31.57 -2.28
#